data_AF-P24143-F1
#
_entry.id   AF-P24143-F1
#
_cell.length_a   1.000
_cell.length_b   1.000
_cell.length_c   1.000
_cell.angle_alpha   90.00
_cell.angle_beta   90.00
_cell.angle_gamma   90.00
#
_symmetry.space_group_name_H-M   'P 1'
#
loop_
_entity.id
_entity.type
_entity.pdbx_description
1 polymer ?
#
loop_
_entity_poly.entity_id
_entity_poly.type
_entity_poly.pdbx_seq_one_letter_code
_entity_poly.pdbx_strand_id
1 'polypeptide(L)' 'IYGGDPQELSLLIKPYARRIEISGETLFCYTPDPEQVRAQLRGHRGLRLLERPPNLEDVFLRLTGREMGKYQ' A
#
# COMPACT_ATOMS: atom_id res chain seq x y z
N ILE A 1 -4.87 2.86 0.29
CA ILE A 1 -6.18 2.25 0.59
C ILE A 1 -6.69 2.90 1.86
N TYR A 2 -7.89 3.45 1.81
CA TYR A 2 -8.52 4.16 2.92
C TYR A 2 -9.83 3.45 3.30
N GLY A 3 -10.16 3.46 4.60
CA GLY A 3 -11.32 2.78 5.15
C GLY A 3 -11.03 1.30 5.47
N GLY A 4 -11.91 0.71 6.29
CA GLY A 4 -11.70 -0.60 6.88
C GLY A 4 -10.58 -0.61 7.93
N ASP A 5 -10.27 -1.79 8.47
CA ASP A 5 -9.15 -1.98 9.37
C ASP A 5 -7.87 -2.21 8.56
N PRO A 6 -6.88 -1.29 8.57
CA PRO A 6 -5.69 -1.43 7.74
C PRO A 6 -4.85 -2.65 8.13
N GLN A 7 -4.91 -3.12 9.37
CA GLN A 7 -4.20 -4.32 9.81
C GLN A 7 -4.81 -5.56 9.16
N GLU A 8 -6.13 -5.74 9.20
CA GLU A 8 -6.83 -6.83 8.52
C GLU A 8 -6.62 -6.79 7.00
N LEU A 9 -6.78 -5.61 6.38
CA LEU A 9 -6.56 -5.44 4.95
C LEU A 9 -5.10 -5.74 4.57
N SER A 10 -4.14 -5.40 5.44
CA SER A 10 -2.73 -5.72 5.19
C SER A 10 -2.49 -7.22 5.12
N LEU A 11 -3.10 -7.99 6.03
CA LEU A 11 -2.97 -9.45 6.05
C LEU A 11 -3.59 -10.07 4.81
N LEU A 12 -4.76 -9.58 4.40
CA LEU A 12 -5.47 -10.04 3.21
C LEU A 12 -4.66 -9.85 1.93
N ILE A 13 -4.03 -8.68 1.74
CA ILE A 13 -3.35 -8.36 0.49
C ILE A 13 -1.84 -8.65 0.53
N LYS A 14 -1.28 -9.03 1.69
CA LYS A 14 0.14 -9.39 1.88
C LYS A 14 0.70 -10.34 0.82
N PRO A 15 -0.02 -11.40 0.38
CA PRO A 15 0.48 -12.31 -0.65
C PRO A 15 0.64 -11.66 -2.03
N TYR A 16 -0.06 -10.56 -2.28
CA TYR A 16 -0.15 -9.89 -3.58
C TYR A 16 0.63 -8.58 -3.62
N ALA A 17 1.25 -8.18 -2.51
CA ALA A 17 2.03 -6.97 -2.38
C ALA A 17 3.51 -7.32 -2.16
N ARG A 18 4.42 -6.57 -2.81
CA ARG A 18 5.85 -6.66 -2.48
C ARG A 18 6.14 -6.00 -1.14
N ARG A 19 5.40 -4.94 -0.81
CA ARG A 19 5.53 -4.24 0.47
C ARG A 19 4.21 -3.60 0.85
N ILE A 20 3.91 -3.61 2.14
CA ILE A 20 2.77 -2.93 2.73
C ILE A 20 3.29 -2.06 3.86
N GLU A 21 2.78 -0.83 3.91
CA GLU A 21 3.03 0.11 5.00
C GLU A 21 1.69 0.64 5.51
N ILE A 22 1.59 0.81 6.82
CA ILE A 22 0.41 1.39 7.46
C ILE A 22 0.87 2.68 8.11
N SER A 23 0.22 3.79 7.74
CA SER A 23 0.44 5.11 8.36
C SER A 23 -0.90 5.64 8.84
N GLY A 24 -1.10 5.61 10.16
CA GLY A 24 -2.40 5.90 10.78
C GLY A 24 -3.48 4.98 10.21
N GLU A 25 -4.50 5.57 9.59
CA GLU A 25 -5.64 4.87 8.98
C GLU A 25 -5.44 4.57 7.49
N THR A 26 -4.25 4.85 6.95
CA THR A 26 -3.94 4.67 5.53
C THR A 26 -3.03 3.47 5.32
N LEU A 27 -3.45 2.55 4.45
CA LEU A 27 -2.60 1.46 3.98
C LEU A 27 -1.99 1.80 2.62
N PHE A 28 -0.67 1.79 2.55
CA PHE A 28 0.11 1.88 1.31
C PHE A 28 0.50 0.48 0.86
N CYS A 29 0.24 0.17 -0.41
CA CYS A 29 0.50 -1.13 -1.00
C CYS A 29 1.35 -0.96 -2.25
N TYR A 30 2.54 -1.53 -2.25
CA TYR A 30 3.45 -1.54 -3.39
C TYR A 30 3.40 -2.92 -4.04
N THR A 31 2.83 -3.00 -5.24
CA THR A 31 2.65 -4.24 -5.98
C THR A 31 2.99 -4.06 -7.46
N PRO A 32 3.58 -5.08 -8.13
CA PRO A 32 3.68 -5.09 -9.59
C PRO A 32 2.33 -5.34 -10.28
N ASP A 33 1.33 -5.86 -9.56
CA ASP A 33 0.03 -6.24 -10.11
C ASP A 33 -1.11 -5.67 -9.24
N PRO A 34 -1.54 -4.41 -9.49
CA PRO A 34 -2.60 -3.77 -8.73
C PRO A 34 -3.96 -4.44 -8.89
N GLU A 35 -4.19 -5.15 -10.00
CA GLU A 35 -5.47 -5.83 -10.26
C GLU A 35 -5.69 -7.00 -9.28
N GLN A 36 -4.63 -7.75 -8.93
CA GLN A 36 -4.72 -8.78 -7.90
C GLN A 36 -5.09 -8.21 -6.54
N VAL A 37 -4.52 -7.07 -6.16
CA VAL A 37 -4.86 -6.39 -4.90
C VAL A 37 -6.30 -5.90 -4.93
N ARG A 38 -6.74 -5.28 -6.04
CA ARG A 38 -8.15 -4.86 -6.24
C ARG A 38 -9.11 -6.04 -6.12
N ALA A 39 -8.77 -7.19 -6.69
CA ALA A 39 -9.59 -8.39 -6.65
C ALA A 39 -9.83 -8.88 -5.21
N GLN A 40 -8.82 -8.85 -4.34
CA GLN A 40 -8.98 -9.19 -2.92
C GLN A 40 -9.83 -8.17 -2.15
N LEU A 41 -9.67 -6.89 -2.49
CA LEU A 41 -10.35 -5.80 -1.79
C LEU A 41 -11.82 -5.63 -2.23
N ARG A 42 -12.23 -6.18 -3.38
CA ARG A 42 -13.61 -6.08 -3.89
C ARG A 42 -14.70 -6.55 -2.92
N GLY A 43 -14.39 -7.47 -2.00
CA GLY A 43 -15.34 -7.94 -0.98
C GLY A 43 -15.61 -6.92 0.14
N HIS A 44 -14.77 -5.89 0.26
CA HIS A 44 -14.81 -4.93 1.35
C HIS A 44 -15.54 -3.66 0.91
N ARG A 45 -16.66 -3.37 1.57
CA ARG A 45 -17.42 -2.14 1.33
C ARG A 45 -16.77 -0.95 2.02
N GLY A 46 -16.92 0.24 1.44
CA GLY A 46 -16.44 1.48 2.03
C GLY A 46 -14.94 1.75 1.82
N LEU A 47 -14.24 0.91 1.05
CA LEU A 47 -12.84 1.16 0.73
C LEU A 47 -12.70 2.21 -0.38
N ARG A 48 -11.76 3.14 -0.20
CA ARG A 48 -11.29 4.04 -1.25
C ARG A 48 -9.88 3.63 -1.67
N LEU A 49 -9.74 3.26 -2.94
CA LEU A 49 -8.47 2.91 -3.55
C LEU A 49 -7.98 4.12 -4.34
N LEU A 50 -6.79 4.61 -4.00
CA LEU A 50 -6.09 5.65 -4.74
C LEU A 50 -4.82 5.03 -5.32
N GLU A 51 -4.74 5.00 -6.64
CA GLU A 51 -3.52 4.66 -7.35
C GLU A 51 -2.78 5.92 -7.71
N ARG A 52 -1.47 5.93 -7.45
CA ARG A 52 -0.58 7.00 -7.88
C ARG A 52 0.68 6.40 -8.49
N PRO A 53 1.30 7.07 -9.48
CA PRO A 53 2.62 6.69 -9.92
C PRO A 53 3.62 6.81 -8.75
N PRO A 54 4.70 6.01 -8.76
CA PRO A 54 5.76 6.13 -7.77
C PRO A 54 6.44 7.49 -7.90
N ASN A 55 6.65 8.16 -6.78
CA ASN A 55 7.47 9.36 -6.67
C ASN A 55 8.94 8.98 -6.35
N LEU A 56 9.80 9.98 -6.16
CA LEU A 56 11.21 9.74 -5.80
C LEU A 56 11.38 8.98 -4.48
N GLU A 57 10.51 9.22 -3.51
CA GLU A 57 10.52 8.51 -2.23
C GLU A 57 10.20 7.02 -2.44
N ASP A 58 9.18 6.68 -3.22
CA ASP A 58 8.83 5.29 -3.55
C ASP A 58 9.96 4.59 -4.32
N VAL A 59 10.63 5.32 -5.23
CA VAL A 59 11.79 4.80 -5.97
C VAL A 59 12.97 4.58 -5.02
N PHE A 60 13.28 5.53 -4.15
CA PHE A 60 14.34 5.41 -3.15
C PHE A 60 14.05 4.26 -2.19
N LEU A 61 12.82 4.14 -1.75
CA LEU A 61 12.31 3.06 -0.91
C LEU A 61 12.50 1.70 -1.59
N ARG A 62 12.16 1.61 -2.88
CA ARG A 62 12.36 0.40 -3.68
C ARG A 62 13.83 0.03 -3.86
N LEU A 63 14.70 1.02 -4.02
CA LEU A 63 16.13 0.80 -4.25
C LEU A 63 16.92 0.51 -2.97
N THR A 64 16.54 1.11 -1.85
CA THR A 64 17.32 1.08 -0.60
C THR A 64 16.66 0.27 0.51
N GLY A 65 15.35 0.02 0.42
CA GLY A 65 14.56 -0.56 1.50
C GLY A 65 14.40 0.35 2.72
N ARG A 66 14.83 1.62 2.64
CA ARG A 66 14.76 2.61 3.72
C ARG A 66 13.90 3.79 3.30
N GLU A 67 13.21 4.38 4.27
CA GLU A 67 12.51 5.64 4.04
C GLU A 67 13.52 6.76 3.78
N MET A 68 13.15 7.71 2.93
CA MET A 68 13.87 8.97 2.85
C MET A 68 13.62 9.68 4.18
N GLY A 69 14.65 9.74 5.04
CA GLY A 69 14.57 10.54 6.25
C GLY A 69 14.14 11.95 5.86
N LYS A 70 13.08 12.46 6.47
CA LYS A 70 12.72 13.87 6.32
C LYS A 70 13.87 14.66 6.93
N TYR A 71 14.76 15.20 6.09
CA TYR A 71 15.67 16.24 6.51
C TYR A 71 14.80 17.44 6.86
N GLN A 72 14.60 17.67 8.16
CA GLN A 72 14.05 18.89 8.72
C GLN A 72 15.19 19.69 9.33
#